data_AF-D4K6U0-F1
#
_entry.id   AF-D4K6U0-F1
#
_cell.length_a   1.000
_cell.length_b   1.000
_cell.length_c   1.000
_cell.angle_alpha   90.00
_cell.angle_beta   90.00
_cell.angle_gamma   90.00
#
_symmetry.space_group_name_H-M   'P 1'
#
loop_
_entity.id
_entity.type
_entity.pdbx_description
1 polymer ?
#
loop_
_entity_poly.entity_id
_entity_poly.type
_entity_poly.pdbx_seq_one_letter_code
_entity_poly.pdbx_strand_id
1 'polypeptide(L)'
;MVGAYRVVIQNKKIKFDFEIRRNITILRGDSATGKTTLVEMIREYEELGPDSGIELQCEKDCVVLSGRQWKKQLADLSQSIVFIDEGNAFTASKEFAAAIQKTDNYYVLVTREGLETLPYSVTEIYGIRTSKHFGDLKQTYNEFFRIYGKPMGLEKLKPTAIITEDSNSGFQFFQAVCAENGIFCESAGGKSNIFKMLSDRAGENVLVVADGAAFGSQMERIMQLLALQPDSHIYLPESFEWLILRSGLLEDAEVDEILKSPENYVESQQYFSWERYFTAVLMQKTADSYLKYTKSKLNPVYLQEHEKKAVLSEMSRIQLDKKDI
;
A
#
# COMPACT_ATOMS: atom_id res chain seq x y z
N MET A 1 -11.59 10.54 6.87
CA MET A 1 -11.64 11.02 5.47
C MET A 1 -11.92 9.85 4.53
N VAL A 2 -12.57 10.16 3.41
CA VAL A 2 -12.78 9.30 2.23
C VAL A 2 -12.42 10.14 1.01
N GLY A 3 -11.81 9.56 -0.02
CA GLY A 3 -11.53 10.21 -1.29
C GLY A 3 -10.04 10.47 -1.56
N ALA A 4 -9.79 11.04 -2.74
CA ALA A 4 -8.49 11.52 -3.16
C ALA A 4 -8.42 13.06 -3.08
N TYR A 5 -7.29 13.58 -2.61
CA TYR A 5 -7.11 15.01 -2.38
C TYR A 5 -5.85 15.50 -3.09
N ARG A 6 -6.03 16.44 -4.03
CA ARG A 6 -4.93 17.12 -4.68
C ARG A 6 -4.37 18.21 -3.76
N VAL A 7 -3.05 18.25 -3.65
CA VAL A 7 -2.31 19.27 -2.91
C VAL A 7 -1.39 19.97 -3.90
N VAL A 8 -1.62 21.27 -4.07
CA VAL A 8 -0.72 22.15 -4.84
C VAL A 8 -0.14 23.18 -3.89
N ILE A 9 1.19 23.17 -3.71
CA ILE A 9 1.88 24.13 -2.88
C ILE A 9 3.05 24.76 -3.65
N GLN A 10 3.09 26.08 -3.69
CA GLN A 10 4.06 26.78 -4.52
C GLN A 10 4.51 28.13 -3.95
N ASN A 11 5.71 28.53 -4.33
CA ASN A 11 6.22 29.89 -4.22
C ASN A 11 6.88 30.29 -5.55
N LYS A 12 7.54 31.46 -5.60
CA LYS A 12 8.19 31.98 -6.81
C LYS A 12 9.22 31.04 -7.45
N LYS A 13 9.79 30.10 -6.69
CA LYS A 13 10.89 29.22 -7.14
C LYS A 13 10.46 27.77 -7.30
N ILE A 14 9.53 27.29 -6.47
CA ILE A 14 9.22 25.87 -6.33
C ILE A 14 7.72 25.67 -6.41
N LYS A 15 7.30 24.60 -7.10
CA LYS A 15 5.93 24.09 -7.10
C LYS A 15 5.95 22.59 -6.80
N PHE A 16 5.08 22.15 -5.91
CA PHE A 16 4.71 20.75 -5.71
C PHE A 16 3.25 20.57 -6.12
N ASP A 17 2.96 19.48 -6.82
CA ASP A 17 1.62 19.13 -7.28
C ASP A 17 1.49 17.60 -7.23
N PHE A 18 0.66 17.11 -6.31
CA PHE A 18 0.49 15.69 -6.05
C PHE A 18 -0.90 15.40 -5.51
N GLU A 19 -1.24 14.12 -5.44
CA GLU A 19 -2.54 13.66 -4.96
C GLU A 19 -2.33 12.59 -3.88
N ILE A 20 -3.09 12.70 -2.79
CA ILE A 20 -3.10 11.76 -1.66
C ILE A 20 -4.42 10.99 -1.70
N ARG A 21 -4.36 9.66 -1.77
CA ARG A 21 -5.55 8.80 -1.95
C ARG A 21 -5.85 7.90 -0.76
N ARG A 22 -4.93 7.77 0.17
CA ARG A 22 -5.04 6.88 1.32
C ARG A 22 -4.64 7.59 2.61
N ASN A 23 -5.05 6.99 3.72
CA ASN A 23 -4.76 7.47 5.06
C ASN A 23 -3.26 7.54 5.37
N ILE A 24 -2.40 6.71 4.76
CA ILE A 24 -0.95 6.76 4.99
C ILE A 24 -0.21 6.79 3.65
N THR A 25 0.57 7.84 3.46
CA THR A 25 1.49 8.04 2.33
C THR A 25 2.90 8.20 2.87
N ILE A 26 3.86 7.48 2.30
CA ILE A 26 5.27 7.53 2.69
C ILE A 26 6.06 8.29 1.62
N LEU A 27 6.79 9.32 2.05
CA LEU A 27 7.77 10.02 1.23
C LEU A 27 9.19 9.56 1.57
N ARG A 28 9.82 8.91 0.59
CA ARG A 28 11.16 8.33 0.66
C ARG A 28 12.10 8.93 -0.40
N GLY A 29 13.39 8.74 -0.20
CA GLY A 29 14.44 9.09 -1.16
C GLY A 29 15.64 9.73 -0.49
N ASP A 30 16.68 9.99 -1.28
CA ASP A 30 17.94 10.52 -0.78
C ASP A 30 17.82 11.94 -0.17
N SER A 31 18.88 12.38 0.51
CA SER A 31 18.97 13.76 0.98
C SER A 31 18.80 14.76 -0.16
N ALA A 32 18.26 15.94 0.14
CA ALA A 32 18.13 17.06 -0.80
C ALA A 32 17.20 16.86 -2.02
N THR A 33 16.25 15.93 -1.98
CA THR A 33 15.23 15.75 -3.05
C THR A 33 13.99 16.63 -2.89
N GLY A 34 14.00 17.61 -1.97
CA GLY A 34 12.87 18.54 -1.74
C GLY A 34 11.80 18.06 -0.74
N LYS A 35 11.98 16.93 -0.06
CA LYS A 35 11.02 16.42 0.96
C LYS A 35 10.88 17.35 2.16
N THR A 36 11.99 17.71 2.80
CA THR A 36 12.01 18.69 3.90
C THR A 36 11.49 20.05 3.42
N THR A 37 11.85 20.47 2.19
CA THR A 37 11.33 21.72 1.61
C THR A 37 9.81 21.72 1.49
N LEU A 38 9.20 20.60 1.09
CA LEU A 38 7.74 20.47 1.06
C LEU A 38 7.13 20.68 2.45
N VAL A 39 7.64 19.99 3.48
CA VAL A 39 7.10 20.10 4.84
C VAL A 39 7.30 21.49 5.42
N GLU A 40 8.47 22.11 5.21
CA GLU A 40 8.74 23.47 5.67
C GLU A 40 7.86 24.51 4.98
N MET A 41 7.58 24.36 3.67
CA MET A 41 6.63 25.24 2.99
C MET A 41 5.21 25.13 3.57
N ILE A 42 4.78 23.93 3.98
CA ILE A 42 3.48 23.74 4.65
C ILE A 42 3.50 24.40 6.03
N ARG A 43 4.57 24.22 6.80
CA ARG A 43 4.76 24.87 8.12
C ARG A 43 4.71 26.39 8.01
N GLU A 44 5.46 26.98 7.09
CA GLU A 44 5.49 28.43 6.87
C GLU A 44 4.12 28.98 6.48
N TYR A 45 3.37 28.26 5.65
CA TYR A 45 2.00 28.64 5.29
C TYR A 45 1.03 28.47 6.47
N GLU A 46 1.18 27.44 7.29
CA GLU A 46 0.37 27.24 8.50
C GLU A 46 0.57 28.39 9.51
N GLU A 47 1.81 28.88 9.67
CA GLU A 47 2.15 29.94 10.62
C GLU A 47 1.77 31.35 10.14
N LEU A 48 1.97 31.65 8.85
CA LEU A 48 1.86 33.02 8.31
C LEU A 48 0.75 33.18 7.26
N GLY A 49 0.11 32.08 6.83
CA GLY A 49 -0.88 32.11 5.76
C GLY A 49 -0.33 32.74 4.48
N PRO A 50 -1.12 33.59 3.78
CA PRO A 50 -0.68 34.27 2.56
C PRO A 50 0.57 35.16 2.73
N ASP A 51 0.88 35.63 3.94
CA ASP A 51 2.04 36.49 4.19
C ASP A 51 3.39 35.75 4.08
N SER A 52 3.37 34.41 4.09
CA SER A 52 4.55 33.57 3.78
C SER A 52 5.05 33.73 2.34
N GLY A 53 4.22 34.27 1.43
CA GLY A 53 4.49 34.26 -0.01
C GLY A 53 4.37 32.88 -0.65
N ILE A 54 3.75 31.93 0.07
CA ILE A 54 3.39 30.59 -0.39
C ILE A 54 1.91 30.56 -0.73
N GLU A 55 1.58 29.90 -1.83
CA GLU A 55 0.21 29.56 -2.19
C GLU A 55 0.00 28.07 -1.94
N LEU A 56 -1.00 27.73 -1.12
CA LEU A 56 -1.45 26.37 -0.86
C LEU A 56 -2.89 26.21 -1.35
N GLN A 57 -3.12 25.20 -2.20
CA GLN A 57 -4.43 24.82 -2.69
C GLN A 57 -4.67 23.35 -2.34
N CYS A 58 -5.65 23.12 -1.46
CA CYS A 58 -6.17 21.80 -1.14
C CYS A 58 -7.60 21.97 -0.59
N GLU A 59 -8.45 20.97 -0.79
CA GLU A 59 -9.80 20.93 -0.20
C GLU A 59 -9.78 20.64 1.31
N LYS A 60 -8.61 20.26 1.85
CA LYS A 60 -8.42 19.85 3.24
C LYS A 60 -7.27 20.64 3.85
N ASP A 61 -7.36 20.88 5.15
CA ASP A 61 -6.29 21.55 5.89
C ASP A 61 -5.01 20.72 5.81
N CYS A 62 -3.89 21.37 5.48
CA CYS A 62 -2.57 20.76 5.49
C CYS A 62 -1.79 21.28 6.70
N VAL A 63 -1.42 20.37 7.60
CA VAL A 63 -0.88 20.72 8.93
C VAL A 63 0.41 19.97 9.18
N VAL A 64 1.40 20.60 9.84
CA VAL A 64 2.64 19.94 10.22
C VAL A 64 2.59 19.46 11.67
N LEU A 65 2.68 18.14 11.87
CA LEU A 65 2.75 17.53 13.20
C LEU A 65 4.20 17.24 13.60
N SER A 66 4.65 17.81 14.72
CA SER A 66 6.04 17.63 15.17
C SER A 66 6.22 17.79 16.68
N GLY A 67 7.34 17.27 17.19
CA GLY A 67 7.76 17.50 18.57
C GLY A 67 7.03 16.66 19.63
N ARG A 68 7.25 16.99 20.91
CA ARG A 68 6.82 16.14 22.05
C ARG A 68 5.33 16.21 22.35
N GLN A 69 4.65 17.25 21.89
CA GLN A 69 3.23 17.48 22.14
C GLN A 69 2.32 16.98 21.02
N TRP A 70 2.86 16.16 20.10
CA TRP A 70 2.14 15.64 18.94
C TRP A 70 0.79 15.00 19.29
N LYS A 71 0.65 14.36 20.47
CA LYS A 71 -0.63 13.76 20.89
C LYS A 71 -1.73 14.79 21.10
N LYS A 72 -1.39 15.94 21.68
CA LYS A 72 -2.35 17.02 21.93
C LYS A 72 -2.73 17.67 20.61
N GLN A 73 -1.72 18.02 19.81
CA GLN A 73 -1.92 18.57 18.47
C GLN A 73 -2.82 17.65 17.63
N LEU A 74 -2.50 16.35 17.57
CA LEU A 74 -3.28 15.39 16.79
C LEU A 74 -4.72 15.24 17.28
N ALA A 75 -4.99 15.38 18.58
CA ALA A 75 -6.35 15.25 19.12
C ALA A 75 -7.29 16.37 18.65
N ASP A 76 -6.72 17.52 18.25
CA ASP A 76 -7.45 18.67 17.75
C ASP A 76 -7.63 18.64 16.22
N LEU A 77 -7.01 17.68 15.53
CA LEU A 77 -7.07 17.55 14.06
C LEU A 77 -8.18 16.61 13.62
N SER A 78 -8.98 17.05 12.66
CA SER A 78 -10.01 16.25 12.00
C SER A 78 -10.11 16.65 10.54
N GLN A 79 -10.31 15.65 9.67
CA GLN A 79 -10.39 15.84 8.22
C GLN A 79 -9.20 16.63 7.63
N SER A 80 -7.99 16.43 8.14
CA SER A 80 -6.77 17.11 7.69
C SER A 80 -5.77 16.17 7.01
N ILE A 81 -4.89 16.74 6.18
CA ILE A 81 -3.68 16.07 5.68
C ILE A 81 -2.51 16.50 6.58
N VAL A 82 -2.01 15.54 7.35
CA VAL A 82 -1.00 15.74 8.38
C VAL A 82 0.37 15.35 7.85
N PHE A 83 1.27 16.33 7.74
CA PHE A 83 2.64 16.15 7.29
C PHE A 83 3.57 15.99 8.48
N ILE A 84 4.44 14.98 8.44
CA ILE A 84 5.43 14.72 9.48
C ILE A 84 6.79 14.55 8.82
N ASP A 85 7.73 15.44 9.16
CA ASP A 85 9.09 15.38 8.63
C ASP A 85 9.94 14.30 9.31
N GLU A 86 11.05 13.95 8.64
CA GLU A 86 12.08 13.04 9.14
C GLU A 86 12.65 13.54 10.49
N GLY A 87 12.98 12.61 11.40
CA GLY A 87 13.51 12.93 12.73
C GLY A 87 12.48 12.90 13.87
N ASN A 88 11.20 12.77 13.56
CA ASN A 88 10.15 12.54 14.56
C ASN A 88 10.10 11.05 14.97
N ALA A 89 10.89 10.67 15.98
CA ALA A 89 11.00 9.29 16.46
C ALA A 89 9.68 8.65 16.90
N PHE A 90 8.65 9.45 17.23
CA PHE A 90 7.34 8.94 17.60
C PHE A 90 6.64 8.20 16.45
N THR A 91 6.98 8.49 15.19
CA THR A 91 6.33 7.88 14.01
C THR A 91 6.49 6.36 13.94
N ALA A 92 7.58 5.81 14.48
CA ALA A 92 7.83 4.38 14.56
C ALA A 92 7.15 3.68 15.76
N SER A 93 6.53 4.45 16.66
CA SER A 93 5.99 3.93 17.91
C SER A 93 4.64 3.24 17.74
N LYS A 94 4.31 2.29 18.63
CA LYS A 94 2.97 1.68 18.67
C LYS A 94 1.92 2.69 19.12
N GLU A 95 2.31 3.64 19.96
CA GLU A 95 1.47 4.72 20.45
C GLU A 95 0.99 5.62 19.31
N PHE A 96 1.86 5.93 18.35
CA PHE A 96 1.49 6.70 17.16
C PHE A 96 0.54 5.91 16.26
N ALA A 97 0.88 4.65 15.95
CA ALA A 97 0.01 3.78 15.16
C ALA A 97 -1.40 3.66 15.76
N ALA A 98 -1.48 3.46 17.08
CA ALA A 98 -2.76 3.39 17.80
C ALA A 98 -3.53 4.72 17.80
N ALA A 99 -2.81 5.85 17.86
CA ALA A 99 -3.43 7.17 17.83
C ALA A 99 -4.05 7.47 16.47
N ILE A 100 -3.33 7.21 15.37
CA ILE A 100 -3.83 7.53 14.02
C ILE A 100 -4.85 6.52 13.49
N GLN A 101 -4.91 5.30 14.03
CA GLN A 101 -5.84 4.26 13.57
C GLN A 101 -7.31 4.67 13.66
N LYS A 102 -7.67 5.57 14.58
CA LYS A 102 -9.05 5.99 14.86
C LYS A 102 -9.34 7.42 14.43
N THR A 103 -8.46 8.03 13.66
CA THR A 103 -8.65 9.39 13.17
C THR A 103 -9.23 9.37 11.76
N ASP A 104 -9.84 10.48 11.41
CA ASP A 104 -10.36 10.71 10.09
C ASP A 104 -9.39 11.55 9.25
N ASN A 105 -8.09 11.53 9.57
CA ASN A 105 -7.03 12.28 8.91
C ASN A 105 -6.23 11.41 7.91
N TYR A 106 -5.59 12.06 6.95
CA TYR A 106 -4.56 11.45 6.10
C TYR A 106 -3.17 11.88 6.57
N TYR A 107 -2.16 11.02 6.39
CA TYR A 107 -0.82 11.21 6.93
C TYR A 107 0.22 11.08 5.83
N VAL A 108 1.04 12.11 5.67
CA VAL A 108 2.20 12.12 4.78
C VAL A 108 3.46 12.07 5.64
N LEU A 109 4.13 10.92 5.67
CA LEU A 109 5.27 10.66 6.52
C LEU A 109 6.56 10.69 5.70
N VAL A 110 7.44 11.65 6.00
CA VAL A 110 8.79 11.69 5.45
C VAL A 110 9.70 10.81 6.31
N THR A 111 10.21 9.72 5.74
CA THR A 111 11.09 8.81 6.47
C THR A 111 11.94 7.99 5.52
N ARG A 112 13.13 7.59 5.97
CA ARG A 112 13.95 6.57 5.30
C ARG A 112 13.70 5.18 5.86
N GLU A 113 13.24 5.07 7.10
CA GLU A 113 13.08 3.81 7.82
C GLU A 113 11.76 3.12 7.50
N GLY A 114 11.71 1.80 7.65
CA GLY A 114 10.48 1.02 7.57
C GLY A 114 9.65 1.24 8.84
N LEU A 115 8.42 1.78 8.70
CA LEU A 115 7.54 2.01 9.85
C LEU A 115 6.71 0.75 10.13
N GLU A 116 7.31 -0.21 10.83
CA GLU A 116 6.74 -1.56 11.03
C GLU A 116 5.38 -1.59 11.73
N THR A 117 5.10 -0.59 12.56
CA THR A 117 3.84 -0.46 13.29
C THR A 117 2.67 0.03 12.41
N LEU A 118 2.96 0.52 11.20
CA LEU A 118 1.98 1.11 10.28
C LEU A 118 1.68 0.19 9.08
N PRO A 119 0.40 -0.03 8.74
CA PRO A 119 0.01 -0.84 7.59
C PRO A 119 -0.14 0.03 6.33
N TYR A 120 0.98 0.59 5.85
CA TYR A 120 0.96 1.37 4.62
C TYR A 120 1.19 0.50 3.38
N SER A 121 0.55 0.91 2.29
CA SER A 121 0.59 0.18 1.03
C SER A 121 1.89 0.39 0.29
N VAL A 122 2.32 -0.64 -0.44
CA VAL A 122 3.48 -0.57 -1.35
C VAL A 122 3.30 0.44 -2.47
N THR A 123 2.06 0.73 -2.85
CA THR A 123 1.71 1.72 -3.88
C THR A 123 1.64 3.15 -3.35
N GLU A 124 1.68 3.32 -2.02
CA GLU A 124 1.67 4.62 -1.35
C GLU A 124 3.06 5.06 -0.85
N ILE A 125 4.11 4.50 -1.46
CA ILE A 125 5.50 4.87 -1.20
C ILE A 125 6.03 5.66 -2.41
N TYR A 126 6.31 6.94 -2.18
CA TYR A 126 6.69 7.87 -3.25
C TYR A 126 8.06 8.49 -3.00
N GLY A 127 8.72 8.83 -4.09
CA GLY A 127 9.82 9.80 -4.11
C GLY A 127 9.37 11.10 -4.74
N ILE A 128 10.16 12.15 -4.56
CA ILE A 128 9.97 13.44 -5.23
C ILE A 128 10.96 13.52 -6.39
N ARG A 129 10.46 13.82 -7.58
CA ARG A 129 11.32 14.14 -8.72
C ARG A 129 10.96 15.50 -9.30
N THR A 130 11.98 16.17 -9.81
CA THR A 130 11.82 17.39 -10.57
C THR A 130 11.49 17.07 -12.02
N SER A 131 10.39 17.59 -12.55
CA SER A 131 10.14 17.57 -13.99
C SER A 131 10.83 18.79 -14.64
N LYS A 132 11.41 18.60 -15.84
CA LYS A 132 12.13 19.67 -16.54
C LYS A 132 11.18 20.82 -16.88
N HIS A 133 11.72 22.04 -16.86
CA HIS A 133 11.02 23.31 -17.11
C HIS A 133 10.08 23.24 -18.33
N PHE A 134 8.81 23.62 -18.14
CA PHE A 134 7.92 23.97 -19.25
C PHE A 134 8.26 25.40 -19.70
N GLY A 135 9.02 25.55 -20.79
CA GLY A 135 9.38 26.86 -21.36
C GLY A 135 10.33 27.71 -20.50
N ASP A 136 10.26 29.04 -20.64
CA ASP A 136 11.09 30.04 -19.93
C ASP A 136 10.78 30.21 -18.42
N LEU A 137 10.01 29.29 -17.83
CA LEU A 137 9.62 29.35 -16.43
C LEU A 137 10.82 29.06 -15.52
N LYS A 138 11.20 30.05 -14.70
CA LYS A 138 12.21 29.96 -13.63
C LYS A 138 11.81 29.08 -12.43
N GLN A 139 10.62 28.46 -12.47
CA GLN A 139 10.07 27.69 -11.36
C GLN A 139 10.37 26.19 -11.55
N THR A 140 10.81 25.55 -10.47
CA THR A 140 11.07 24.11 -10.41
C THR A 140 9.78 23.37 -10.06
N TYR A 141 9.34 22.47 -10.94
CA TYR A 141 8.14 21.65 -10.72
C TYR A 141 8.51 20.29 -10.14
N ASN A 142 7.84 19.90 -9.08
CA ASN A 142 8.08 18.67 -8.36
C ASN A 142 6.79 17.85 -8.26
N GLU A 143 6.92 16.57 -8.55
CA GLU A 143 5.81 15.62 -8.50
C GLU A 143 6.22 14.36 -7.72
N PHE A 144 5.21 13.68 -7.17
CA PHE A 144 5.40 12.38 -6.55
C PHE A 144 5.46 11.30 -7.61
N PHE A 145 6.42 10.39 -7.47
CA PHE A 145 6.49 9.18 -8.28
C PHE A 145 6.54 7.97 -7.37
N ARG A 146 5.82 6.90 -7.71
CA ARG A 146 5.85 5.66 -6.94
C ARG A 146 7.23 5.01 -7.05
N ILE A 147 7.81 4.66 -5.90
CA ILE A 147 9.09 3.94 -5.85
C ILE A 147 8.89 2.46 -6.20
N TYR A 148 7.76 1.89 -5.74
CA TYR A 148 7.41 0.49 -5.95
C TYR A 148 6.08 0.32 -6.68
N GLY A 149 5.74 -0.93 -7.05
CA GLY A 149 4.49 -1.23 -7.76
C GLY A 149 4.57 -1.09 -9.29
N LYS A 150 5.77 -1.24 -9.87
CA LYS A 150 5.88 -1.43 -11.33
C LYS A 150 5.27 -2.78 -11.71
N PRO A 151 4.64 -2.89 -12.90
CA PRO A 151 4.13 -4.16 -13.39
C PRO A 151 5.24 -5.22 -13.44
N MET A 152 4.89 -6.47 -13.12
CA MET A 152 5.75 -7.61 -13.44
C MET A 152 6.10 -7.57 -14.94
N GLY A 153 7.30 -8.06 -15.27
CA GLY A 153 7.77 -8.14 -16.65
C GLY A 153 6.83 -8.93 -17.58
N LEU A 154 7.16 -8.95 -18.87
CA LEU A 154 6.31 -9.60 -19.88
C LEU A 154 6.29 -11.13 -19.74
N GLU A 155 7.29 -11.72 -19.09
CA GLU A 155 7.43 -13.17 -18.94
C GLU A 155 6.49 -13.74 -17.86
N LYS A 156 5.98 -14.95 -18.10
CA LYS A 156 5.20 -15.70 -17.10
C LYS A 156 6.15 -16.34 -16.09
N LEU A 157 5.93 -16.06 -14.81
CA LEU A 157 6.63 -16.69 -13.69
C LEU A 157 6.10 -18.10 -13.46
N LYS A 158 7.01 -19.06 -13.27
CA LYS A 158 6.70 -20.47 -12.99
C LYS A 158 7.43 -20.90 -11.70
N PRO A 159 6.94 -20.47 -10.53
CA PRO A 159 7.65 -20.72 -9.27
C PRO A 159 7.68 -22.20 -8.92
N THR A 160 8.77 -22.64 -8.29
CA THR A 160 8.90 -23.97 -7.69
C THR A 160 8.50 -23.99 -6.23
N ALA A 161 8.48 -22.81 -5.58
CA ALA A 161 8.02 -22.63 -4.21
C ALA A 161 7.21 -21.34 -4.05
N ILE A 162 6.21 -21.34 -3.17
CA ILE A 162 5.45 -20.17 -2.75
C ILE A 162 5.58 -19.96 -1.24
N ILE A 163 5.85 -18.71 -0.85
CA ILE A 163 5.76 -18.24 0.53
C ILE A 163 4.59 -17.27 0.62
N THR A 164 3.63 -17.54 1.48
CA THR A 164 2.53 -16.61 1.78
C THR A 164 2.82 -15.82 3.06
N GLU A 165 2.27 -14.61 3.20
CA GLU A 165 2.49 -13.80 4.40
C GLU A 165 1.88 -14.43 5.66
N ASP A 166 0.58 -14.72 5.64
CA ASP A 166 -0.17 -15.25 6.78
C ASP A 166 -0.57 -16.72 6.56
N SER A 167 -1.32 -17.30 7.49
CA SER A 167 -1.77 -18.70 7.46
C SER A 167 -3.29 -18.85 7.29
N ASN A 168 -3.94 -17.80 6.78
CA ASN A 168 -5.39 -17.67 6.68
C ASN A 168 -5.94 -18.24 5.36
N SER A 169 -7.15 -17.83 4.97
CA SER A 169 -7.82 -18.29 3.76
C SER A 169 -6.99 -18.16 2.48
N GLY A 170 -6.20 -17.09 2.33
CA GLY A 170 -5.27 -16.93 1.21
C GLY A 170 -4.22 -18.04 1.17
N PHE A 171 -3.59 -18.34 2.30
CA PHE A 171 -2.66 -19.48 2.41
C PHE A 171 -3.35 -20.81 2.11
N GLN A 172 -4.54 -21.06 2.65
CA GLN A 172 -5.28 -22.31 2.39
C GLN A 172 -5.58 -22.49 0.90
N PHE A 173 -5.90 -21.40 0.20
CA PHE A 173 -6.09 -21.41 -1.25
C PHE A 173 -4.79 -21.77 -1.98
N PHE A 174 -3.70 -21.03 -1.73
CA PHE A 174 -2.42 -21.28 -2.39
C PHE A 174 -1.83 -22.65 -2.04
N GLN A 175 -2.00 -23.13 -0.82
CA GLN A 175 -1.54 -24.44 -0.39
C GLN A 175 -2.23 -25.56 -1.19
N ALA A 176 -3.54 -25.46 -1.38
CA ALA A 176 -4.30 -26.44 -2.17
C ALA A 176 -3.88 -26.41 -3.66
N VAL A 177 -3.81 -25.22 -4.26
CA VAL A 177 -3.36 -25.04 -5.66
C VAL A 177 -1.95 -25.60 -5.85
N CYS A 178 -1.03 -25.30 -4.93
CA CYS A 178 0.34 -25.77 -4.99
C CYS A 178 0.45 -27.29 -4.83
N ALA A 179 -0.32 -27.88 -3.91
CA ALA A 179 -0.34 -29.33 -3.70
C ALA A 179 -0.78 -30.10 -4.95
N GLU A 180 -1.81 -29.61 -5.65
CA GLU A 180 -2.28 -30.19 -6.92
C GLU A 180 -1.22 -30.12 -8.03
N ASN A 181 -0.37 -29.10 -7.99
CA ASN A 181 0.60 -28.79 -9.03
C ASN A 181 2.05 -29.18 -8.66
N GLY A 182 2.27 -29.81 -7.50
CA GLY A 182 3.61 -30.19 -7.03
C GLY A 182 4.55 -29.00 -6.85
N ILE A 183 4.02 -27.87 -6.40
CA ILE A 183 4.75 -26.67 -6.00
C ILE A 183 4.85 -26.70 -4.48
N PHE A 184 6.03 -26.37 -3.92
CA PHE A 184 6.16 -26.26 -2.47
C PHE A 184 5.42 -25.02 -1.96
N CYS A 185 4.68 -25.10 -0.86
CA CYS A 185 3.97 -23.93 -0.31
C CYS A 185 4.08 -23.88 1.21
N GLU A 186 4.46 -22.73 1.75
CA GLU A 186 4.51 -22.47 3.17
C GLU A 186 4.02 -21.06 3.53
N SER A 187 3.69 -20.87 4.81
CA SER A 187 3.32 -19.59 5.39
C SER A 187 4.47 -19.01 6.18
N ALA A 188 4.70 -17.70 6.05
CA ALA A 188 5.66 -16.97 6.85
C ALA A 188 5.18 -16.68 8.27
N GLY A 189 3.87 -16.77 8.54
CA GLY A 189 3.30 -16.41 9.84
C GLY A 189 3.48 -14.93 10.20
N GLY A 190 3.58 -14.07 9.19
CA GLY A 190 3.70 -12.61 9.30
C GLY A 190 4.81 -12.01 8.44
N LYS A 191 4.59 -10.77 7.97
CA LYS A 191 5.49 -10.06 7.07
C LYS A 191 6.96 -9.99 7.49
N SER A 192 7.25 -9.95 8.80
CA SER A 192 8.63 -9.86 9.32
C SER A 192 9.48 -11.10 9.08
N ASN A 193 8.86 -12.26 8.84
CA ASN A 193 9.56 -13.53 8.63
C ASN A 193 9.93 -13.78 7.16
N ILE A 194 9.26 -13.10 6.22
CA ILE A 194 9.44 -13.29 4.77
C ILE A 194 10.90 -13.14 4.36
N PHE A 195 11.60 -12.11 4.85
CA PHE A 195 13.00 -11.89 4.48
C PHE A 195 13.88 -13.09 4.83
N LYS A 196 13.71 -13.65 6.03
CA LYS A 196 14.52 -14.77 6.49
C LYS A 196 14.25 -16.01 5.62
N MET A 197 12.99 -16.32 5.38
CA MET A 197 12.60 -17.49 4.59
C MET A 197 13.05 -17.39 3.14
N LEU A 198 12.99 -16.18 2.55
CA LEU A 198 13.52 -15.94 1.22
C LEU A 198 15.05 -16.08 1.17
N SER A 199 15.74 -15.57 2.21
CA SER A 199 17.20 -15.71 2.33
C SER A 199 17.64 -17.17 2.45
N ASP A 200 16.89 -17.98 3.21
CA ASP A 200 17.18 -19.40 3.45
C ASP A 200 16.99 -20.26 2.18
N ARG A 201 16.27 -19.74 1.18
CA ARG A 201 15.98 -20.38 -0.13
C ARG A 201 16.74 -19.74 -1.30
N ALA A 202 17.90 -19.14 -1.03
CA ALA A 202 18.70 -18.50 -2.06
C ALA A 202 19.01 -19.47 -3.23
N GLY A 203 18.70 -19.05 -4.45
CA GLY A 203 18.89 -19.86 -5.67
C GLY A 203 17.72 -20.78 -6.04
N GLU A 204 16.66 -20.82 -5.23
CA GLU A 204 15.38 -21.43 -5.62
C GLU A 204 14.51 -20.41 -6.38
N ASN A 205 13.64 -20.91 -7.28
CA ASN A 205 12.62 -20.10 -7.92
C ASN A 205 11.42 -19.93 -6.98
N VAL A 206 11.48 -18.91 -6.13
CA VAL A 206 10.51 -18.66 -5.06
C VAL A 206 9.63 -17.46 -5.39
N LEU A 207 8.33 -17.62 -5.23
CA LEU A 207 7.37 -16.52 -5.27
C LEU A 207 6.83 -16.22 -3.86
N VAL A 208 7.04 -15.00 -3.39
CA VAL A 208 6.33 -14.50 -2.20
C VAL A 208 4.99 -13.92 -2.63
N VAL A 209 3.91 -14.28 -1.95
CA VAL A 209 2.58 -13.67 -2.08
C VAL A 209 2.21 -13.01 -0.75
N ALA A 210 2.01 -11.70 -0.74
CA ALA A 210 1.72 -10.93 0.48
C ALA A 210 0.74 -9.79 0.23
N ASP A 211 0.09 -9.31 1.29
CA ASP A 211 -0.93 -8.26 1.19
C ASP A 211 -0.26 -6.89 0.98
N GLY A 212 -0.23 -6.44 -0.28
CA GLY A 212 0.39 -5.19 -0.71
C GLY A 212 -0.16 -3.95 0.01
N ALA A 213 -1.39 -4.01 0.52
CA ALA A 213 -2.00 -2.95 1.31
C ALA A 213 -1.25 -2.63 2.62
N ALA A 214 -0.48 -3.58 3.17
CA ALA A 214 0.20 -3.46 4.46
C ALA A 214 1.67 -3.91 4.46
N PHE A 215 2.21 -4.28 3.30
CA PHE A 215 3.57 -4.80 3.12
C PHE A 215 4.64 -3.71 2.96
N GLY A 216 4.26 -2.43 2.92
CA GLY A 216 5.15 -1.31 2.63
C GLY A 216 6.40 -1.20 3.51
N SER A 217 6.31 -1.61 4.78
CA SER A 217 7.45 -1.59 5.72
C SER A 217 8.58 -2.55 5.36
N GLN A 218 8.27 -3.61 4.61
CA GLN A 218 9.26 -4.62 4.21
C GLN A 218 9.96 -4.31 2.88
N MET A 219 9.39 -3.39 2.08
CA MET A 219 9.77 -3.24 0.67
C MET A 219 11.25 -2.94 0.46
N GLU A 220 11.86 -2.06 1.24
CA GLU A 220 13.27 -1.72 1.07
C GLU A 220 14.17 -2.95 1.24
N ARG A 221 14.00 -3.66 2.35
CA ARG A 221 14.81 -4.82 2.70
C ARG A 221 14.59 -5.97 1.72
N ILE A 222 13.35 -6.21 1.31
CA ILE A 222 13.01 -7.24 0.33
C ILE A 222 13.58 -6.90 -1.05
N MET A 223 13.46 -5.66 -1.51
CA MET A 223 13.98 -5.27 -2.83
C MET A 223 15.51 -5.33 -2.90
N GLN A 224 16.21 -5.02 -1.80
CA GLN A 224 17.66 -5.22 -1.70
C GLN A 224 18.04 -6.71 -1.84
N LEU A 225 17.25 -7.61 -1.24
CA LEU A 225 17.47 -9.06 -1.36
C LEU A 225 17.19 -9.56 -2.78
N LEU A 226 16.07 -9.14 -3.39
CA LEU A 226 15.71 -9.51 -4.76
C LEU A 226 16.74 -9.05 -5.79
N ALA A 227 17.39 -7.90 -5.56
CA ALA A 227 18.47 -7.42 -6.42
C ALA A 227 19.69 -8.37 -6.44
N LEU A 228 19.85 -9.20 -5.40
CA LEU A 228 20.91 -10.20 -5.28
C LEU A 228 20.43 -11.62 -5.64
N GLN A 229 19.12 -11.82 -5.81
CA GLN A 229 18.48 -13.13 -6.01
C GLN A 229 17.51 -13.06 -7.20
N PRO A 230 17.99 -13.20 -8.44
CA PRO A 230 17.17 -13.02 -9.65
C PRO A 230 16.04 -14.05 -9.80
N ASP A 231 16.16 -15.22 -9.18
CA ASP A 231 15.15 -16.29 -9.18
C ASP A 231 14.06 -16.09 -8.12
N SER A 232 14.20 -15.09 -7.25
CA SER A 232 13.19 -14.75 -6.26
C SER A 232 12.27 -13.66 -6.77
N HIS A 233 10.98 -13.81 -6.49
CA HIS A 233 9.93 -12.93 -6.99
C HIS A 233 8.94 -12.58 -5.88
N ILE A 234 8.28 -11.43 -6.02
CA ILE A 234 7.20 -10.99 -5.13
C ILE A 234 5.96 -10.68 -5.95
N TYR A 235 4.81 -11.10 -5.44
CA TYR A 235 3.49 -10.73 -5.93
C TYR A 235 2.71 -10.11 -4.79
N LEU A 236 2.33 -8.84 -4.99
CA LEU A 236 1.74 -8.01 -3.96
C LEU A 236 0.38 -7.48 -4.44
N PRO A 237 -0.66 -8.33 -4.49
CA PRO A 237 -2.02 -7.87 -4.68
C PRO A 237 -2.42 -6.97 -3.52
N GLU A 238 -3.51 -6.22 -3.64
CA GLU A 238 -3.99 -5.40 -2.52
C GLU A 238 -4.27 -6.26 -1.28
N SER A 239 -4.93 -7.40 -1.49
CA SER A 239 -5.10 -8.50 -0.53
C SER A 239 -5.60 -9.74 -1.27
N PHE A 240 -5.66 -10.90 -0.60
CA PHE A 240 -6.36 -12.07 -1.15
C PHE A 240 -7.87 -11.82 -1.35
N GLU A 241 -8.52 -11.11 -0.44
CA GLU A 241 -9.95 -10.79 -0.55
C GLU A 241 -10.23 -9.90 -1.76
N TRP A 242 -9.34 -8.95 -2.03
CA TRP A 242 -9.40 -8.13 -3.23
C TRP A 242 -9.28 -8.96 -4.51
N LEU A 243 -8.46 -10.03 -4.54
CA LEU A 243 -8.40 -10.94 -5.69
C LEU A 243 -9.72 -11.67 -5.91
N ILE A 244 -10.38 -12.13 -4.83
CA ILE A 244 -11.71 -12.76 -4.94
C ILE A 244 -12.73 -11.75 -5.48
N LEU A 245 -12.78 -10.53 -4.94
CA LEU A 245 -13.69 -9.50 -5.42
C LEU A 245 -13.47 -9.18 -6.90
N ARG A 246 -12.20 -9.07 -7.32
CA ARG A 246 -11.83 -8.73 -8.70
C ARG A 246 -12.05 -9.86 -9.70
N SER A 247 -12.07 -11.11 -9.24
CA SER A 247 -12.27 -12.29 -10.10
C SER A 247 -13.63 -12.36 -10.80
N GLY A 248 -14.58 -11.49 -10.44
CA GLY A 248 -15.91 -11.43 -11.02
C GLY A 248 -16.88 -12.48 -10.47
N LEU A 249 -16.47 -13.33 -9.53
CA LEU A 249 -17.30 -14.41 -8.98
C LEU A 249 -18.60 -13.95 -8.31
N LEU A 250 -18.65 -12.71 -7.83
CA LEU A 250 -19.83 -12.17 -7.15
C LEU A 250 -20.87 -11.61 -8.13
N GLU A 251 -20.48 -11.31 -9.38
CA GLU A 251 -21.34 -10.66 -10.39
C GLU A 251 -22.12 -9.44 -9.83
N ASP A 252 -21.46 -8.60 -9.02
CA ASP A 252 -22.08 -7.50 -8.30
C ASP A 252 -21.54 -6.14 -8.80
N ALA A 253 -22.42 -5.33 -9.40
CA ALA A 253 -22.05 -4.05 -10.00
C ALA A 253 -21.54 -3.02 -8.97
N GLU A 254 -21.98 -3.09 -7.71
CA GLU A 254 -21.45 -2.22 -6.65
C GLU A 254 -19.99 -2.57 -6.33
N VAL A 255 -19.67 -3.87 -6.31
CA VAL A 255 -18.29 -4.34 -6.14
C VAL A 255 -17.40 -3.83 -7.28
N ASP A 256 -17.89 -3.87 -8.52
CA ASP A 256 -17.14 -3.34 -9.68
C ASP A 256 -16.85 -1.83 -9.55
N GLU A 257 -17.83 -1.04 -9.09
CA GLU A 257 -17.63 0.40 -8.86
C GLU A 257 -16.67 0.67 -7.69
N ILE A 258 -16.75 -0.12 -6.62
CA ILE A 258 -15.79 -0.05 -5.51
C ILE A 258 -14.37 -0.33 -6.00
N LEU A 259 -14.17 -1.35 -6.83
CA LEU A 259 -12.83 -1.73 -7.32
C LEU A 259 -12.23 -0.71 -8.30
N LYS A 260 -13.04 0.06 -9.02
CA LYS A 260 -12.58 1.12 -9.94
C LYS A 260 -12.00 2.33 -9.21
N SER A 261 -12.59 2.71 -8.08
CA SER A 261 -12.14 3.88 -7.31
C SER A 261 -12.30 3.65 -5.80
N PRO A 262 -11.50 2.75 -5.19
CA PRO A 262 -11.69 2.37 -3.79
C PRO A 262 -11.54 3.54 -2.82
N GLU A 263 -10.72 4.53 -3.17
CA GLU A 263 -10.52 5.75 -2.39
C GLU A 263 -11.84 6.44 -2.04
N ASN A 264 -12.87 6.32 -2.89
CA ASN A 264 -14.17 6.96 -2.69
C ASN A 264 -15.09 6.19 -1.71
N TYR A 265 -14.65 5.04 -1.21
CA TYR A 265 -15.45 4.19 -0.33
C TYR A 265 -14.73 3.85 0.99
N VAL A 266 -13.40 3.80 0.99
CA VAL A 266 -12.65 3.43 2.20
C VAL A 266 -12.56 4.60 3.18
N GLU A 267 -13.32 4.51 4.27
CA GLU A 267 -13.25 5.49 5.36
C GLU A 267 -12.06 5.22 6.30
N SER A 268 -11.13 6.18 6.37
CA SER A 268 -9.88 6.05 7.13
C SER A 268 -10.07 5.76 8.63
N GLN A 269 -11.14 6.28 9.24
CA GLN A 269 -11.43 6.08 10.66
C GLN A 269 -11.95 4.68 10.96
N GLN A 270 -12.67 4.07 10.01
CA GLN A 270 -13.20 2.72 10.14
C GLN A 270 -12.16 1.67 9.72
N TYR A 271 -11.45 1.93 8.62
CA TYR A 271 -10.56 0.98 7.97
C TYR A 271 -9.14 1.54 7.89
N PHE A 272 -8.28 1.01 8.76
CA PHE A 272 -6.87 1.44 8.82
C PHE A 272 -6.04 1.01 7.59
N SER A 273 -6.51 0.00 6.86
CA SER A 273 -5.95 -0.47 5.59
C SER A 273 -7.09 -0.85 4.65
N TRP A 274 -6.82 -0.80 3.34
CA TRP A 274 -7.78 -1.23 2.33
C TRP A 274 -8.05 -2.74 2.38
N GLU A 275 -7.09 -3.56 2.84
CA GLU A 275 -7.30 -5.01 3.09
C GLU A 275 -8.45 -5.26 4.07
N ARG A 276 -8.53 -4.51 5.17
CA ARG A 276 -9.65 -4.61 6.11
C ARG A 276 -10.98 -4.24 5.48
N TYR A 277 -10.99 -3.22 4.63
CA TYR A 277 -12.18 -2.80 3.91
C TYR A 277 -12.65 -3.87 2.92
N PHE A 278 -11.77 -4.38 2.05
CA PHE A 278 -12.12 -5.44 1.10
C PHE A 278 -12.54 -6.73 1.79
N THR A 279 -11.93 -7.06 2.94
CA THR A 279 -12.39 -8.17 3.78
C THR A 279 -13.83 -7.96 4.26
N ALA A 280 -14.15 -6.77 4.76
CA ALA A 280 -15.50 -6.46 5.21
C ALA A 280 -16.52 -6.52 4.07
N VAL A 281 -16.20 -5.93 2.90
CA VAL A 281 -17.05 -5.98 1.70
C VAL A 281 -17.30 -7.42 1.25
N LEU A 282 -16.24 -8.23 1.13
CA LEU A 282 -16.37 -9.62 0.70
C LEU A 282 -17.21 -10.45 1.68
N MET A 283 -16.97 -10.30 2.99
CA MET A 283 -17.75 -10.99 4.01
C MET A 283 -19.23 -10.57 3.99
N GLN A 284 -19.51 -9.27 3.81
CA GLN A 284 -20.88 -8.76 3.73
C GLN A 284 -21.59 -9.30 2.49
N LYS A 285 -20.97 -9.20 1.31
CA LYS A 285 -21.56 -9.59 0.03
C LYS A 285 -21.77 -11.09 -0.11
N THR A 286 -21.01 -11.90 0.62
CA THR A 286 -21.09 -13.37 0.55
C THR A 286 -21.81 -14.01 1.74
N ALA A 287 -22.27 -13.24 2.74
CA ALA A 287 -22.77 -13.76 4.01
C ALA A 287 -23.85 -14.86 3.87
N ASP A 288 -24.75 -14.66 2.90
CA ASP A 288 -25.91 -15.51 2.61
C ASP A 288 -25.81 -16.24 1.25
N SER A 289 -24.59 -16.38 0.71
CA SER A 289 -24.36 -17.05 -0.58
C SER A 289 -23.54 -18.34 -0.41
N TYR A 290 -23.52 -19.17 -1.46
CA TYR A 290 -22.67 -20.37 -1.51
C TYR A 290 -21.17 -20.04 -1.44
N LEU A 291 -20.81 -18.80 -1.81
CA LEU A 291 -19.46 -18.23 -1.74
C LEU A 291 -19.12 -17.65 -0.37
N LYS A 292 -19.89 -17.94 0.69
CA LYS A 292 -19.64 -17.39 2.03
C LYS A 292 -18.16 -17.39 2.40
N TYR A 293 -17.63 -16.20 2.64
CA TYR A 293 -16.22 -15.99 2.96
C TYR A 293 -15.98 -15.75 4.45
N THR A 294 -14.86 -16.28 4.96
CA THR A 294 -14.30 -15.87 6.24
C THR A 294 -12.77 -15.73 6.12
N LYS A 295 -12.16 -14.77 6.82
CA LYS A 295 -10.70 -14.55 6.75
C LYS A 295 -9.91 -15.75 7.28
N SER A 296 -10.35 -16.36 8.39
CA SER A 296 -9.58 -17.40 9.08
C SER A 296 -9.67 -18.79 8.44
N LYS A 297 -10.73 -19.07 7.67
CA LYS A 297 -10.96 -20.38 7.08
C LYS A 297 -11.64 -20.26 5.72
N LEU A 298 -10.97 -20.78 4.70
CA LEU A 298 -11.43 -20.75 3.32
C LEU A 298 -12.63 -21.68 3.19
N ASN A 299 -13.67 -21.19 2.52
CA ASN A 299 -14.78 -22.02 2.08
C ASN A 299 -14.29 -22.95 0.95
N PRO A 300 -14.43 -24.29 1.07
CA PRO A 300 -13.94 -25.23 0.05
C PRO A 300 -14.49 -25.02 -1.36
N VAL A 301 -15.61 -24.29 -1.50
CA VAL A 301 -16.14 -23.86 -2.80
C VAL A 301 -15.09 -23.11 -3.63
N TYR A 302 -14.24 -22.29 -3.00
CA TYR A 302 -13.17 -21.57 -3.71
C TYR A 302 -12.09 -22.49 -4.31
N LEU A 303 -12.07 -23.77 -3.95
CA LEU A 303 -11.15 -24.77 -4.52
C LEU A 303 -11.75 -25.55 -5.69
N GLN A 304 -13.04 -25.33 -5.99
CA GLN A 304 -13.67 -25.91 -7.18
C GLN A 304 -13.13 -25.27 -8.45
N GLU A 305 -13.15 -26.01 -9.57
CA GLU A 305 -12.42 -25.63 -10.79
C GLU A 305 -12.82 -24.25 -11.33
N HIS A 306 -14.11 -23.89 -11.26
CA HIS A 306 -14.61 -22.60 -11.71
C HIS A 306 -14.08 -21.43 -10.86
N GLU A 307 -14.32 -21.47 -9.55
CA GLU A 307 -13.93 -20.43 -8.60
C GLU A 307 -12.41 -20.28 -8.50
N LYS A 308 -11.70 -21.41 -8.42
CA LYS A 308 -10.23 -21.46 -8.39
C LYS A 308 -9.64 -20.79 -9.62
N LYS A 309 -10.16 -21.12 -10.81
CA LYS A 309 -9.69 -20.54 -12.07
C LYS A 309 -9.98 -19.03 -12.16
N ALA A 310 -11.14 -18.58 -11.67
CA ALA A 310 -11.47 -17.17 -11.65
C ALA A 310 -10.47 -16.37 -10.79
N VAL A 311 -10.16 -16.84 -9.57
CA VAL A 311 -9.18 -16.18 -8.69
C VAL A 311 -7.77 -16.21 -9.29
N LEU A 312 -7.33 -17.35 -9.84
CA LEU A 312 -6.01 -17.47 -10.47
C LEU A 312 -5.89 -16.60 -11.74
N SER A 313 -6.99 -16.30 -12.44
CA SER A 313 -6.95 -15.45 -13.63
C SER A 313 -6.51 -14.02 -13.33
N GLU A 314 -6.73 -13.53 -12.10
CA GLU A 314 -6.24 -12.23 -11.62
C GLU A 314 -4.72 -12.20 -11.47
N MET A 315 -4.09 -13.37 -11.39
CA MET A 315 -2.65 -13.58 -11.32
C MET A 315 -2.05 -13.92 -12.69
N SER A 316 -2.54 -13.33 -13.78
CA SER A 316 -2.23 -13.66 -15.19
C SER A 316 -0.75 -13.84 -15.59
N ARG A 317 0.20 -13.29 -14.82
CA ARG A 317 1.65 -13.41 -15.04
C ARG A 317 2.31 -14.54 -14.23
N ILE A 318 1.56 -15.25 -13.40
CA ILE A 318 2.03 -16.33 -12.54
C ILE A 318 1.31 -17.60 -12.97
N GLN A 319 2.07 -18.59 -13.41
CA GLN A 319 1.53 -19.89 -13.78
C GLN A 319 1.74 -20.86 -12.62
N LEU A 320 0.65 -21.14 -11.91
CA LEU A 320 0.63 -22.17 -10.85
C LEU A 320 0.08 -23.50 -11.36
N ASP A 321 -0.74 -23.50 -12.41
CA ASP A 321 -1.31 -24.70 -12.99
C ASP A 321 -0.41 -25.33 -14.06
N LYS A 322 -0.14 -26.63 -13.90
CA LYS A 322 0.59 -27.46 -14.87
C LYS A 322 -0.27 -27.89 -16.07
N LYS A 323 -1.59 -27.71 -16.02
CA LYS A 323 -2.53 -28.13 -17.09
C LYS A 323 -2.39 -27.34 -18.40
N ASP A 324 -1.67 -26.21 -18.37
CA ASP A 324 -1.41 -25.35 -19.55
C ASP A 324 -0.01 -25.57 -20.17
N ILE A 325 0.58 -26.78 -20.04
CA ILE A 325 1.84 -27.18 -20.70
C ILE A 325 1.56 -28.20 -21.81
#